data_AF-A0A7W0MKF0-F1
#
_entry.id   AF-A0A7W0MKF0-F1
#
_cell.length_a   1.000
_cell.length_b   1.000
_cell.length_c   1.000
_cell.angle_alpha   90.00
_cell.angle_beta   90.00
_cell.angle_gamma   90.00
#
_symmetry.space_group_name_H-M   'P 1'
#
loop_
_entity.id
_entity.type
_entity.pdbx_description
1 polymer ?
#
loop_
_entity_poly.entity_id
_entity_poly.type
_entity_poly.pdbx_seq_one_letter_code
_entity_poly.pdbx_strand_id
1 'polypeptide(L)'
;MLRPRSVVTLFESSEETLGNKSVVDFKLGGVNYRLSVVSDDPRPDSYAFPKGAKLLLSSPTMTQVLFPYSDDEMDEPSIRLDWAGDLDADGKLDLYMHLNHHYNVSRGVLLLSSQAGEGQLVRAVADFIAVGC
;
A
#
# COMPACT_ATOMS: atom_id res chain seq x y z
N MET A 1 7.33 -26.90 -15.51
CA MET A 1 7.63 -25.81 -16.47
C MET A 1 6.70 -24.66 -16.14
N LEU A 2 7.21 -23.58 -15.54
CA LEU A 2 6.41 -22.39 -15.28
C LEU A 2 6.15 -21.70 -16.61
N ARG A 3 4.89 -21.52 -17.00
CA ARG A 3 4.53 -20.73 -18.17
C ARG A 3 4.41 -19.27 -17.71
N PRO A 4 5.08 -18.31 -18.36
CA PRO A 4 4.82 -16.91 -18.10
C PRO A 4 3.33 -16.63 -18.32
N ARG A 5 2.65 -16.12 -17.30
CA ARG A 5 1.34 -15.49 -17.45
C ARG A 5 1.53 -13.99 -17.48
N SER A 6 0.70 -13.30 -18.25
CA SER A 6 0.66 -11.85 -18.23
C SER A 6 0.20 -11.40 -16.85
N VAL A 7 1.02 -10.59 -16.19
CA VAL A 7 0.63 -9.89 -14.97
C VAL A 7 -0.34 -8.77 -15.35
N VAL A 8 -1.45 -8.66 -14.62
CA VAL A 8 -2.36 -7.52 -14.79
C VAL A 8 -1.81 -6.37 -13.96
N THR A 9 -1.52 -5.25 -14.60
CA THR A 9 -1.10 -4.01 -13.93
C THR A 9 -2.23 -2.98 -14.04
N LEU A 10 -2.64 -2.44 -12.89
CA LEU A 10 -3.64 -1.36 -12.81
C LEU A 10 -2.98 -0.01 -12.53
N PHE A 11 -1.85 -0.06 -11.84
CA PHE A 11 -1.08 1.10 -11.45
C PHE A 11 0.40 0.74 -11.38
N GLU A 12 1.25 1.63 -11.87
CA GLU A 12 2.70 1.55 -11.74
C GLU A 12 3.26 2.98 -11.71
N SER A 13 4.03 3.29 -10.69
CA SER A 13 4.69 4.59 -10.54
C SER A 13 5.96 4.43 -9.70
N SER A 14 6.92 5.32 -9.91
CA SER A 14 8.07 5.46 -8.99
C SER A 14 8.01 6.75 -8.15
N GLU A 15 6.96 7.55 -8.33
CA GLU A 15 6.86 8.91 -7.79
C GLU A 15 5.60 9.15 -6.93
N GLU A 16 4.63 8.24 -6.95
CA GLU A 16 3.33 8.45 -6.29
C GLU A 16 3.40 8.28 -4.76
N THR A 17 3.67 9.40 -4.09
CA THR A 17 3.71 9.46 -2.63
C THR A 17 2.30 9.70 -2.08
N LEU A 18 1.92 8.94 -1.07
CA LEU A 18 0.63 9.05 -0.39
C LEU A 18 0.74 10.02 0.79
N GLY A 19 0.22 11.23 0.61
CA GLY A 19 0.15 12.30 1.61
C GLY A 19 -1.21 12.36 2.30
N ASN A 20 -1.50 13.49 2.96
CA ASN A 20 -2.80 13.66 3.63
C ASN A 20 -3.96 13.55 2.63
N LYS A 21 -5.00 12.81 3.00
CA LYS A 21 -6.23 12.62 2.20
C LYS A 21 -6.01 12.03 0.81
N SER A 22 -4.83 11.47 0.51
CA SER A 22 -4.60 10.73 -0.74
C SER A 22 -5.61 9.60 -0.89
N VAL A 23 -6.14 9.44 -2.11
CA VAL A 23 -7.08 8.37 -2.49
C VAL A 23 -6.68 7.85 -3.86
N VAL A 24 -6.53 6.53 -3.96
CA VAL A 24 -6.30 5.82 -5.22
C VAL A 24 -7.35 4.72 -5.34
N ASP A 25 -8.12 4.76 -6.42
CA ASP A 25 -9.19 3.80 -6.70
C ASP A 25 -8.74 2.80 -7.77
N PHE A 26 -9.01 1.51 -7.54
CA PHE A 26 -8.72 0.43 -8.47
C PHE A 26 -9.99 -0.36 -8.80
N LYS A 27 -10.00 -1.00 -9.97
CA LYS A 27 -11.05 -1.95 -10.34
C LYS A 27 -10.42 -3.21 -10.91
N LEU A 28 -10.68 -4.35 -10.27
CA LEU A 28 -10.14 -5.65 -10.64
C LEU A 28 -11.13 -6.75 -10.32
N GLY A 29 -11.29 -7.74 -11.22
CA GLY A 29 -12.21 -8.85 -10.98
C GLY A 29 -13.68 -8.44 -10.74
N GLY A 30 -14.08 -7.23 -11.17
CA GLY A 30 -15.41 -6.67 -10.89
C GLY A 30 -15.56 -6.04 -9.49
N VAL A 31 -14.52 -6.05 -8.67
CA VAL A 31 -14.46 -5.42 -7.35
C VAL A 31 -13.81 -4.04 -7.46
N ASN A 32 -14.40 -3.05 -6.80
CA ASN A 32 -13.80 -1.72 -6.65
C ASN A 32 -13.01 -1.70 -5.34
N TYR A 33 -11.74 -1.34 -5.42
CA TYR A 33 -10.87 -1.17 -4.27
C TYR A 33 -10.52 0.30 -4.11
N ARG A 34 -10.31 0.72 -2.86
CA ARG A 34 -9.84 2.06 -2.53
C ARG A 34 -8.70 1.99 -1.53
N LEU A 35 -7.56 2.51 -1.92
CA LEU A 35 -6.44 2.82 -1.04
C LEU A 35 -6.55 4.28 -0.62
N SER A 36 -6.57 4.55 0.69
CA SER A 36 -6.77 5.91 1.19
C SER A 36 -5.99 6.20 2.46
N VAL A 37 -5.50 7.43 2.58
CA VAL A 37 -4.93 7.95 3.82
C VAL A 37 -6.02 8.66 4.62
N VAL A 38 -6.29 8.18 5.83
CA VAL A 38 -7.25 8.79 6.76
C VAL A 38 -6.48 9.40 7.93
N SER A 39 -6.68 10.68 8.17
CA SER A 39 -6.10 11.41 9.29
C SER A 39 -7.07 12.44 9.85
N ASP A 40 -6.89 12.79 11.12
CA ASP A 40 -7.58 13.93 11.74
C ASP A 40 -6.85 15.26 11.47
N ASP A 41 -5.72 15.24 10.73
CA ASP A 41 -4.96 16.44 10.40
C ASP A 41 -5.78 17.32 9.44
N PRO A 42 -6.15 18.55 9.85
CA PRO A 42 -7.00 19.41 9.04
C PRO A 42 -6.31 19.93 7.79
N ARG A 43 -4.97 19.87 7.68
CA ARG A 43 -4.17 20.45 6.59
C ARG A 43 -4.29 19.61 5.31
N PRO A 44 -5.07 20.03 4.29
CA PRO A 44 -5.46 19.15 3.20
C PRO A 44 -4.33 18.76 2.22
N ASP A 45 -3.22 19.50 2.21
CA ASP A 45 -2.28 19.50 1.07
C ASP A 45 -0.81 19.23 1.49
N SER A 46 -0.61 18.42 2.53
CA SER A 46 0.72 17.97 2.91
C SER A 46 1.10 16.72 2.12
N TYR A 47 2.18 16.79 1.34
CA TYR A 47 2.83 15.61 0.75
C TYR A 47 3.39 14.66 1.80
N ALA A 48 3.61 15.14 3.03
CA ALA A 48 4.01 14.28 4.14
C ALA A 48 2.83 13.44 4.62
N PHE A 49 3.10 12.17 4.91
CA PHE A 49 2.15 11.29 5.56
C PHE A 49 1.86 11.83 6.98
N PRO A 50 0.60 12.16 7.33
CA PRO A 50 0.31 12.82 8.59
C PRO A 50 0.58 11.90 9.79
N LYS A 51 1.04 12.50 10.89
CA LYS A 51 1.17 11.80 12.17
C LYS A 51 -0.20 11.26 12.62
N GLY A 52 -0.24 10.03 13.12
CA GLY A 52 -1.47 9.33 13.50
C GLY A 52 -2.37 8.91 12.32
N ALA A 53 -1.97 9.15 11.07
CA ALA A 53 -2.75 8.73 9.92
C ALA A 53 -2.73 7.22 9.74
N LYS A 54 -3.80 6.70 9.14
CA LYS A 54 -3.95 5.29 8.78
C LYS A 54 -4.02 5.16 7.28
N LEU A 55 -3.22 4.25 6.74
CA LEU A 55 -3.40 3.78 5.37
C LEU A 55 -4.47 2.69 5.39
N LEU A 56 -5.56 2.88 4.65
CA LEU A 56 -6.67 1.94 4.57
C LEU A 56 -6.75 1.37 3.16
N LEU A 57 -6.93 0.06 3.06
CA LEU A 57 -7.40 -0.60 1.84
C LEU A 57 -8.84 -1.06 2.07
N SER A 58 -9.73 -0.69 1.18
CA SER A 58 -11.15 -1.03 1.27
C SER A 58 -11.69 -1.65 -0.01
N SER A 59 -12.70 -2.48 0.17
CA SER A 59 -13.58 -3.04 -0.84
C SER A 59 -15.04 -2.77 -0.41
N PRO A 60 -16.06 -3.13 -1.19
CA PRO A 60 -17.46 -2.90 -0.81
C PRO A 60 -17.87 -3.61 0.48
N THR A 61 -17.19 -4.70 0.86
CA THR A 61 -17.58 -5.56 1.99
C THR A 61 -16.59 -5.52 3.15
N MET A 62 -15.42 -4.91 2.98
CA MET A 62 -14.34 -4.98 3.97
C MET A 62 -13.42 -3.76 3.90
N THR A 63 -12.92 -3.33 5.06
CA THR A 63 -11.82 -2.36 5.17
C THR A 63 -10.72 -2.96 6.03
N GLN A 64 -9.49 -2.83 5.58
CA GLN A 64 -8.28 -3.27 6.26
C GLN A 64 -7.35 -2.07 6.47
N VAL A 65 -6.84 -1.90 7.69
CA VAL A 65 -5.72 -0.99 7.95
C VAL A 65 -4.45 -1.66 7.44
N LEU A 66 -3.74 -1.01 6.53
CA LEU A 66 -2.42 -1.40 6.09
C LEU A 66 -1.39 -0.69 6.97
N PHE A 67 -0.56 -1.47 7.67
CA PHE A 67 0.53 -1.01 8.53
C PHE A 67 0.10 -0.01 9.63
N PRO A 68 -0.20 -0.48 10.84
CA PRO A 68 -0.48 0.39 11.96
C PRO A 68 0.85 0.91 12.53
N TYR A 69 1.53 1.82 11.85
CA TYR A 69 2.68 2.48 12.46
C TYR A 69 2.20 3.30 13.64
N SER A 70 2.86 3.12 14.78
CA SER A 70 2.68 4.01 15.92
C SER A 70 3.55 5.25 15.73
N ASP A 71 3.06 6.37 16.27
CA ASP A 71 3.61 7.72 16.15
C ASP A 71 5.08 7.90 16.62
N ASP A 72 5.65 6.88 17.26
CA ASP A 72 6.99 6.77 17.80
C ASP A 72 7.97 6.01 16.89
N GLU A 73 7.48 5.32 15.85
CA GLU A 73 8.31 4.54 14.92
C GLU A 73 8.68 5.30 13.64
N MET A 74 8.12 6.50 13.42
CA MET A 74 8.28 7.25 12.18
C MET A 74 8.77 8.69 12.44
N ASP A 75 10.03 8.95 12.10
CA ASP A 75 10.64 10.29 12.22
C ASP A 75 10.27 11.15 11.00
N GLU A 76 10.35 10.55 9.80
CA GLU A 76 10.00 11.18 8.52
C GLU A 76 9.27 10.17 7.61
N PRO A 77 7.99 9.87 7.88
CA PRO A 77 7.25 8.85 7.14
C PRO A 77 7.03 9.23 5.68
N SER A 78 7.47 8.38 4.76
CA SER A 78 7.11 8.43 3.35
C SER A 78 6.51 7.10 2.92
N ILE A 79 5.22 7.15 2.58
CA ILE A 79 4.50 6.01 2.01
C ILE A 79 4.38 6.25 0.51
N ARG A 80 4.78 5.28 -0.30
CA ARG A 80 4.68 5.32 -1.75
C ARG A 80 4.00 4.07 -2.25
N LEU A 81 3.07 4.24 -3.20
CA LEU A 81 2.53 3.13 -3.96
C LEU A 81 3.38 2.98 -5.22
N ASP A 82 4.00 1.81 -5.38
CA ASP A 82 4.87 1.57 -6.54
C ASP A 82 4.13 0.76 -7.61
N TRP A 83 3.31 -0.20 -7.19
CA TRP A 83 2.55 -1.02 -8.12
C TRP A 83 1.26 -1.56 -7.48
N ALA A 84 0.22 -1.71 -8.30
CA ALA A 84 -1.00 -2.42 -7.95
C ALA A 84 -1.50 -3.25 -9.14
N GLY A 85 -1.96 -4.46 -8.88
CA GLY A 85 -2.39 -5.38 -9.93
C GLY A 85 -2.74 -6.77 -9.44
N ASP A 86 -2.52 -7.79 -10.27
CA ASP A 86 -2.75 -9.21 -9.97
C ASP A 86 -1.47 -9.98 -10.31
N LEU A 87 -0.61 -10.19 -9.32
CA LEU A 87 0.72 -10.75 -9.51
C LEU A 87 0.68 -12.27 -9.67
N ASP A 88 -0.22 -12.93 -8.94
CA ASP A 88 -0.33 -14.39 -8.91
C ASP A 88 -1.51 -14.97 -9.69
N ALA A 89 -2.26 -14.11 -10.38
CA ALA A 89 -3.36 -14.44 -11.28
C ALA A 89 -4.56 -15.08 -10.57
N ASP A 90 -4.87 -14.64 -9.35
CA ASP A 90 -6.05 -15.07 -8.60
C ASP A 90 -7.28 -14.16 -8.84
N GLY A 91 -7.11 -13.07 -9.58
CA GLY A 91 -8.16 -12.11 -9.93
C GLY A 91 -8.43 -11.04 -8.87
N LYS A 92 -7.61 -10.93 -7.82
CA LYS A 92 -7.74 -9.96 -6.74
C LYS A 92 -6.52 -9.05 -6.65
N LEU A 93 -6.70 -7.95 -5.90
CA LEU A 93 -5.73 -6.85 -5.86
C LEU A 93 -4.53 -7.20 -4.96
N ASP A 94 -3.36 -7.19 -5.57
CA ASP A 94 -2.05 -7.22 -4.93
C ASP A 94 -1.42 -5.82 -4.96
N LEU A 95 -0.51 -5.56 -4.03
CA LEU A 95 0.16 -4.27 -3.88
C LEU A 95 1.66 -4.44 -3.66
N TYR A 96 2.45 -3.55 -4.24
CA TYR A 96 3.83 -3.33 -3.87
C TYR A 96 4.02 -1.86 -3.46
N MET A 97 4.53 -1.66 -2.25
CA MET A 97 4.57 -0.35 -1.61
C MET A 97 5.92 -0.09 -0.97
N HIS A 98 6.36 1.17 -0.94
CA HIS A 98 7.45 1.60 -0.08
C HIS A 98 6.93 2.28 1.18
N LEU A 99 7.47 1.90 2.33
CA LEU A 99 7.08 2.37 3.66
C LEU A 99 8.31 2.86 4.43
N ASN A 100 8.83 3.99 3.99
CA ASN A 100 10.05 4.53 4.56
C ASN A 100 9.71 5.24 5.87
N HIS A 101 10.36 4.84 6.97
CA HIS A 101 10.17 5.45 8.28
C HIS A 101 11.20 6.56 8.60
N HIS A 102 12.25 6.66 7.77
CA HIS A 102 13.34 7.60 7.94
C HIS A 102 14.05 7.85 6.59
N TYR A 103 14.71 9.00 6.42
CA TYR A 103 15.28 9.42 5.14
C TYR A 103 16.35 8.48 4.56
N ASN A 104 17.05 7.73 5.41
CA ASN A 104 18.08 6.78 4.99
C ASN A 104 17.60 5.33 4.93
N VAL A 105 16.31 5.07 5.16
CA VAL A 105 15.75 3.71 5.09
C VAL A 105 14.76 3.60 3.94
N SER A 106 15.02 2.62 3.06
CA SER A 106 14.08 2.19 2.04
C SER A 106 13.49 0.84 2.43
N ARG A 107 12.16 0.78 2.62
CA ARG A 107 11.46 -0.47 2.95
C ARG A 107 10.38 -0.76 1.90
N GLY A 108 10.64 -1.72 1.01
CA GLY A 108 9.65 -2.22 0.05
C GLY A 108 8.88 -3.40 0.64
N VAL A 109 7.55 -3.40 0.53
CA VAL A 109 6.68 -4.47 1.02
C VAL A 109 5.77 -4.97 -0.09
N LEU A 110 5.79 -6.29 -0.31
CA LEU A 110 4.86 -6.97 -1.20
C LEU A 110 3.67 -7.51 -0.39
N LEU A 111 2.47 -7.14 -0.79
CA LEU A 111 1.22 -7.61 -0.22
C LEU A 111 0.44 -8.43 -1.26
N LEU A 112 0.12 -9.67 -0.93
CA LEU A 112 -0.67 -10.56 -1.79
C LEU A 112 -2.04 -10.81 -1.21
N SER A 113 -3.04 -10.78 -2.07
CA SER A 113 -4.43 -11.11 -1.78
C SER A 113 -4.64 -12.61 -1.59
N SER A 114 -3.92 -13.46 -2.32
CA SER A 114 -4.01 -14.92 -2.19
C SER A 114 -3.53 -15.45 -0.82
N GLN A 115 -2.71 -14.66 -0.13
CA GLN A 115 -2.18 -14.99 1.21
C GLN A 115 -2.98 -14.32 2.35
N ALA A 116 -4.05 -13.58 2.02
CA ALA A 116 -4.89 -12.91 3.00
C ALA A 116 -5.64 -13.93 3.89
N GLY A 117 -5.64 -13.68 5.20
CA GLY A 117 -6.43 -14.44 6.17
C GLY A 117 -7.87 -13.93 6.28
N GLU A 118 -8.64 -14.52 7.20
CA GLU A 118 -9.97 -14.01 7.55
C GLU A 118 -9.90 -12.54 8.00
N GLY A 119 -10.78 -11.69 7.45
CA GLY A 119 -10.79 -10.27 7.76
C GLY A 119 -9.71 -9.43 7.07
N GLN A 120 -8.98 -9.99 6.10
CA GLN A 120 -7.94 -9.29 5.34
C GLN A 120 -8.26 -9.28 3.84
N LEU A 121 -7.92 -8.18 3.18
CA LEU A 121 -7.89 -8.06 1.72
C LEU A 121 -6.55 -8.50 1.15
N VAL A 122 -5.46 -8.21 1.86
CA VAL A 122 -4.09 -8.55 1.48
C VAL A 122 -3.26 -8.90 2.71
N ARG A 123 -2.18 -9.67 2.52
CA ARG A 123 -1.19 -9.96 3.55
C ARG A 123 0.21 -9.63 3.05
N ALA A 124 1.03 -9.01 3.90
CA ALA A 124 2.45 -8.82 3.62
C ALA A 124 3.16 -10.19 3.57
N VAL A 125 3.85 -10.47 2.46
CA VAL A 125 4.54 -11.75 2.22
C VAL A 125 6.04 -11.60 2.04
N ALA A 126 6.51 -10.39 1.72
CA ALA A 126 7.92 -10.08 1.59
C ALA A 126 8.19 -8.65 2.04
N ASP A 127 9.38 -8.45 2.60
CA ASP A 127 9.86 -7.17 3.12
C ASP A 127 11.32 -6.99 2.68
N PHE A 128 11.63 -5.86 2.04
CA PHE A 128 12.92 -5.51 1.46
C PHE A 128 13.42 -4.22 2.10
N ILE A 129 14.35 -4.34 3.04
CA ILE A 129 14.89 -3.21 3.79
C ILE A 129 16.32 -2.92 3.30
N ALA A 130 16.57 -1.67 2.93
CA ALA A 130 17.90 -1.14 2.64
C ALA A 130 18.14 0.11 3.47
N VAL A 131 19.34 0.24 4.03
CA VAL A 131 19.75 1.38 4.87
C VAL A 131 20.98 2.04 4.27
N GLY A 132 20.93 3.35 4.07
CA GLY A 132 22.04 4.20 3.64
C GLY A 132 22.82 4.76 4.84
N CYS A 133 24.11 5.01 4.63
CA CYS A 133 25.02 5.67 5.57
C CYS A 133 25.43 7.04 5.05
#